data_AF-A0A0G0QIE8-F1
#
_entry.id   AF-A0A0G0QIE8-F1
#
_cell.length_a   1.000
_cell.length_b   1.000
_cell.length_c   1.000
_cell.angle_alpha   90.00
_cell.angle_beta   90.00
_cell.angle_gamma   90.00
#
_symmetry.space_group_name_H-M   'P 1'
#
loop_
_entity.id
_entity.type
_entity.pdbx_description
1 polymer ?
#
loop_
_entity_poly.entity_id
_entity_poly.type
_entity_poly.pdbx_seq_one_letter_code
_entity_poly.pdbx_strand_id
1 'polypeptide(L)'
;MESTPPAGGVKYMIIKKKCWPEIFELVKSGKKKFDLRLADFDIQEGDTLVLEEWDPETKKYTGRNIKKKAEYVLKFDLNKFGQEKEIKEKGLLVIQLK
;
A
#
# COMPACT_ATOMS: atom_id res chain seq x y z
N MET A 1 -4.76 -7.68 21.85
CA MET A 1 -5.87 -6.71 21.90
C MET A 1 -6.54 -6.74 20.53
N GLU A 2 -7.44 -7.69 20.31
CA GLU A 2 -8.29 -7.69 19.11
C GLU A 2 -9.35 -6.60 19.31
N SER A 3 -9.28 -5.55 18.49
CA SER A 3 -10.31 -4.52 18.43
C SER A 3 -11.60 -5.16 17.96
N THR A 4 -12.58 -5.26 18.86
CA THR A 4 -13.95 -5.68 18.56
C THR A 4 -14.53 -4.78 17.46
N PRO A 5 -15.10 -5.33 16.37
CA PRO A 5 -15.66 -4.51 15.30
C PRO A 5 -16.95 -3.81 15.78
N PRO A 6 -17.24 -2.58 15.29
CA PRO A 6 -18.47 -1.88 15.64
C PRO A 6 -19.69 -2.60 15.07
N ALA A 7 -20.81 -2.51 15.80
CA ALA A 7 -22.11 -3.05 15.40
C ALA A 7 -22.58 -2.41 14.09
N GLY A 8 -22.69 -3.22 13.04
CA GLY A 8 -22.98 -2.80 11.66
C GLY A 8 -21.87 -3.27 10.72
N GLY A 9 -21.96 -4.52 10.25
CA GLY A 9 -20.87 -5.25 9.60
C GLY A 9 -20.24 -4.50 8.43
N VAL A 10 -19.11 -3.84 8.68
CA VAL A 10 -18.25 -3.30 7.63
C VAL A 10 -17.62 -4.49 6.90
N LYS A 11 -18.01 -4.70 5.65
CA LYS A 11 -17.41 -5.73 4.80
C LYS A 11 -16.04 -5.22 4.34
N TYR A 12 -14.96 -5.70 4.96
CA TYR A 12 -13.61 -5.42 4.50
C TYR A 12 -13.31 -6.09 3.16
N MET A 13 -12.63 -5.36 2.28
CA MET A 13 -12.28 -5.84 0.95
C MET A 13 -10.89 -6.47 0.93
N ILE A 14 -10.71 -7.43 0.02
CA ILE A 14 -9.41 -7.99 -0.33
C ILE A 14 -9.00 -7.42 -1.69
N ILE A 15 -7.92 -6.66 -1.70
CA ILE A 15 -7.41 -5.99 -2.90
C ILE A 15 -6.08 -6.65 -3.26
N LYS A 16 -5.97 -7.13 -4.49
CA LYS A 16 -4.74 -7.74 -5.00
C LYS A 16 -3.96 -6.73 -5.83
N LYS A 17 -2.66 -6.60 -5.56
CA LYS A 17 -1.76 -5.74 -6.32
C LYS A 17 -0.43 -6.44 -6.57
N LYS A 18 0.12 -6.21 -7.77
CA LYS A 18 1.48 -6.59 -8.10
C LYS A 18 2.49 -5.90 -7.17
N CYS A 19 3.52 -6.64 -6.80
CA CYS A 19 4.66 -6.19 -6.00
C CYS A 19 5.97 -6.67 -6.64
N TRP A 20 6.98 -5.81 -6.67
CA TRP A 20 8.32 -6.18 -7.13
C TRP A 20 9.05 -7.02 -6.06
N PRO A 21 10.01 -7.89 -6.44
CA PRO A 21 10.66 -8.80 -5.50
C PRO A 21 11.40 -8.09 -4.35
N GLU A 22 12.08 -6.98 -4.66
CA GLU A 22 12.77 -6.17 -3.64
C GLU A 22 11.80 -5.59 -2.60
N ILE A 23 10.67 -5.05 -3.07
CA ILE A 23 9.63 -4.52 -2.19
C ILE A 23 9.00 -5.67 -1.39
N PHE A 24 8.81 -6.83 -2.02
CA PHE A 24 8.22 -8.00 -1.37
C PHE A 24 9.05 -8.43 -0.16
N GLU A 25 10.37 -8.57 -0.31
CA GLU A 25 11.25 -8.95 0.80
C GLU A 25 11.34 -7.87 1.89
N LEU A 26 11.31 -6.58 1.52
CA LEU A 26 11.24 -5.47 2.51
C LEU A 26 9.95 -5.48 3.32
N VAL A 27 8.81 -5.80 2.70
CA VAL A 27 7.50 -5.88 3.39
C VAL A 27 7.39 -7.17 4.21
N LYS A 28 7.96 -8.27 3.70
CA LYS A 28 8.01 -9.57 4.38
C LYS A 28 8.88 -9.52 5.64
N SER A 29 10.04 -8.87 5.57
CA SER A 29 10.92 -8.67 6.74
C SER A 29 10.35 -7.68 7.78
N GLY A 30 9.29 -6.95 7.46
CA GLY A 30 8.72 -5.92 8.33
C GLY A 30 9.50 -4.60 8.36
N LYS A 31 10.60 -4.50 7.59
CA LYS A 31 11.39 -3.27 7.45
C LYS A 31 10.56 -2.15 6.80
N LYS A 32 9.79 -2.49 5.77
CA LYS A 32 8.88 -1.58 5.07
C LYS A 32 7.43 -1.86 5.49
N LYS A 33 6.77 -0.84 6.04
CA LYS A 33 5.39 -0.86 6.56
C LYS A 33 4.45 0.07 5.78
N PHE A 34 4.88 0.61 4.64
CA PHE A 34 4.08 1.48 3.77
C PHE A 34 4.16 1.04 2.31
N ASP A 35 3.08 1.26 1.56
CA ASP A 35 3.01 1.08 0.10
C ASP A 35 2.48 2.39 -0.52
N LEU A 36 3.22 2.97 -1.46
CA LEU A 36 2.86 4.22 -2.15
C LEU A 36 2.39 3.87 -3.55
N ARG A 37 1.18 4.30 -3.91
CA ARG A 37 0.56 3.99 -5.20
C ARG A 37 -0.17 5.20 -5.76
N LEU A 38 -0.35 5.19 -7.08
CA LEU A 38 -1.35 6.05 -7.72
C LEU A 38 -2.72 5.75 -7.13
N ALA A 39 -3.51 6.78 -6.86
CA ALA A 39 -4.86 6.66 -6.29
C ALA A 39 -5.89 6.25 -7.36
N ASP A 40 -5.63 5.16 -8.08
CA ASP A 40 -6.44 4.60 -9.18
C ASP A 40 -7.34 3.42 -8.74
N PHE A 41 -7.42 3.17 -7.43
CA PHE A 41 -8.28 2.15 -6.84
C PHE A 41 -8.75 2.58 -5.45
N ASP A 42 -9.89 2.06 -5.04
CA ASP A 42 -10.45 2.32 -3.72
C ASP A 42 -9.86 1.35 -2.67
N ILE A 43 -9.41 1.92 -1.55
CA ILE A 43 -8.93 1.21 -0.37
C ILE A 43 -9.21 2.06 0.86
N GLN A 44 -9.63 1.43 1.95
CA GLN A 44 -9.87 2.09 3.24
C GLN A 44 -9.16 1.35 4.37
N GLU A 45 -9.09 2.02 5.53
CA GLU A 45 -8.58 1.39 6.74
C GLU A 45 -9.39 0.13 7.09
N GLY A 46 -8.68 -0.95 7.37
CA GLY A 46 -9.24 -2.27 7.66
C GLY A 46 -9.29 -3.22 6.47
N ASP A 47 -9.21 -2.75 5.23
CA ASP A 47 -9.08 -3.60 4.05
C ASP A 47 -7.77 -4.42 4.09
N THR A 48 -7.73 -5.49 3.32
CA THR A 48 -6.53 -6.33 3.16
C THR A 48 -5.91 -6.14 1.79
N LEU A 49 -4.67 -5.67 1.75
CA LEU A 49 -3.84 -5.63 0.56
C LEU A 49 -3.05 -6.93 0.42
N VAL A 50 -3.25 -7.64 -0.67
CA VAL A 50 -2.47 -8.83 -1.06
C VAL A 50 -1.44 -8.40 -2.09
N LEU A 51 -0.19 -8.42 -1.70
CA LEU A 51 0.94 -8.14 -2.57
C LEU A 51 1.37 -9.45 -3.24
N GLU A 52 1.10 -9.56 -4.54
CA GLU A 52 1.47 -10.70 -5.38
C GLU A 52 2.81 -10.39 -6.04
N GLU A 53 3.83 -11.21 -5.76
CA GLU A 53 5.15 -10.96 -6.29
C GLU A 53 5.21 -11.24 -7.79
N TRP A 54 5.74 -10.26 -8.52
CA TRP A 54 5.97 -10.31 -9.94
C TRP A 54 7.45 -10.19 -10.26
N ASP A 55 7.96 -11.13 -11.03
CA ASP A 55 9.33 -11.13 -11.52
C ASP A 55 9.43 -10.33 -12.86
N PRO A 56 10.20 -9.21 -12.90
CA PRO A 56 10.46 -8.45 -14.13
C PRO A 56 11.12 -9.28 -15.23
N GLU A 57 12.03 -10.17 -14.87
CA GLU A 57 12.91 -10.88 -15.79
C GLU A 57 12.12 -11.94 -16.55
N THR A 58 11.38 -12.76 -15.80
CA THR A 58 10.54 -13.81 -16.39
C THR A 58 9.17 -13.31 -16.84
N LYS A 59 8.79 -12.08 -16.47
CA LYS A 59 7.47 -11.48 -16.71
C LYS A 59 6.32 -12.37 -16.23
N LYS A 60 6.49 -12.96 -15.05
CA LYS A 60 5.52 -13.90 -14.45
C LYS A 60 5.34 -13.61 -12.96
N TYR A 61 4.20 -14.02 -12.43
CA TYR A 61 4.02 -14.14 -10.99
C TYR A 61 4.82 -15.34 -10.48
N THR A 62 5.52 -15.17 -9.37
CA THR A 62 6.32 -16.25 -8.76
C THR A 62 5.47 -17.23 -7.95
N GLY A 63 4.20 -16.88 -7.70
CA GLY A 63 3.29 -17.59 -6.80
C GLY A 63 3.39 -17.14 -5.34
N ARG A 64 4.43 -16.38 -4.97
CA ARG A 64 4.54 -15.80 -3.63
C ARG A 64 3.55 -14.64 -3.46
N ASN A 65 2.93 -14.57 -2.29
CA ASN A 65 2.09 -13.45 -1.89
C ASN A 65 2.23 -13.16 -0.40
N ILE A 66 1.97 -11.90 -0.01
CA ILE A 66 1.87 -11.49 1.38
C ILE A 66 0.63 -10.65 1.59
N LYS A 67 -0.08 -10.88 2.69
CA LYS A 67 -1.28 -10.13 3.07
C LYS A 67 -0.91 -9.11 4.14
N LYS A 68 -1.33 -7.86 3.96
CA LYS A 68 -1.18 -6.77 4.93
C LYS A 68 -2.51 -6.07 5.10
N LYS A 69 -2.87 -5.77 6.35
CA LYS A 69 -4.03 -4.93 6.65
C LYS A 69 -3.66 -3.47 6.42
N ALA A 70 -4.53 -2.71 5.76
CA ALA A 70 -4.38 -1.27 5.64
C ALA A 70 -4.73 -0.65 7.00
N GLU A 71 -3.72 -0.27 7.79
CA GLU A 71 -3.94 0.36 9.10
C GLU A 71 -4.11 1.88 9.00
N TYR A 72 -3.52 2.49 7.97
CA TYR A 72 -3.65 3.91 7.69
C TYR A 72 -3.66 4.13 6.17
N VAL A 73 -4.57 4.96 5.68
CA VAL A 73 -4.67 5.30 4.25
C VAL A 73 -4.71 6.81 4.08
N LEU A 74 -3.72 7.35 3.37
CA LEU A 74 -3.68 8.76 2.98
C LEU A 74 -3.84 8.87 1.47
N LYS A 75 -4.95 9.45 1.01
CA LYS A 75 -5.12 9.92 -0.36
C LYS A 75 -4.68 11.38 -0.45
N PHE A 76 -3.74 11.67 -1.35
CA PHE A 76 -3.17 13.00 -1.53
C PHE A 76 -3.32 13.49 -2.97
N ASP A 77 -3.87 14.69 -3.13
CA ASP A 77 -3.92 15.41 -4.41
C ASP A 77 -2.66 16.28 -4.55
N LEU A 78 -1.97 16.19 -5.69
CA LEU A 78 -0.72 16.90 -5.93
C LEU A 78 -0.84 18.43 -5.75
N ASN A 79 -2.01 19.00 -6.06
CA ASN A 79 -2.22 20.44 -5.99
C ASN A 79 -3.04 20.88 -4.76
N LYS A 80 -3.20 20.02 -3.75
CA LYS A 80 -4.06 20.29 -2.58
C LYS A 80 -3.77 21.63 -1.87
N PHE A 81 -2.52 22.09 -1.89
CA PHE A 81 -2.09 23.36 -1.29
C PHE A 81 -1.39 24.30 -2.30
N GLY A 82 -1.66 24.14 -3.60
CA GLY A 82 -1.00 24.96 -4.64
C GLY A 82 0.45 24.56 -4.95
N GLN A 83 0.92 23.41 -4.46
CA GLN A 83 2.33 23.00 -4.46
C GLN A 83 2.72 22.04 -5.60
N GLU A 84 1.89 21.91 -6.64
CA GLU A 84 2.09 20.91 -7.69
C GLU A 84 3.44 21.10 -8.41
N LYS A 85 3.86 22.35 -8.61
CA LYS A 85 5.15 22.66 -9.25
C LYS A 85 6.33 22.17 -8.41
N GLU A 86 6.31 22.46 -7.12
CA GLU A 86 7.33 22.06 -6.17
C GLU A 86 7.40 20.53 -6.02
N ILE A 87 6.26 19.85 -6.05
CA ILE A 87 6.24 18.38 -6.03
C ILE A 87 6.82 17.80 -7.33
N LYS A 88 6.50 18.38 -8.50
CA LYS A 88 7.09 17.93 -9.77
C LYS A 88 8.62 18.13 -9.80
N GLU A 89 9.11 19.18 -9.15
CA GLU A 89 10.55 19.48 -9.08
C GLU A 89 11.28 18.63 -8.02
N LYS A 90 10.70 18.47 -6.83
CA LYS A 90 11.39 17.93 -5.64
C LYS A 90 10.94 16.51 -5.24
N GLY A 91 9.82 16.05 -5.77
CA GLY A 91 9.22 14.75 -5.41
C GLY A 91 8.55 14.75 -4.03
N LEU A 92 8.31 13.55 -3.52
CA LEU A 92 7.71 13.30 -2.19
C LEU A 92 8.63 12.42 -1.35
N LEU A 93 8.69 12.71 -0.04
CA LEU A 93 9.31 11.83 0.94
C LEU A 93 8.23 11.06 1.69
N VAL A 94 8.44 9.74 1.85
CA VAL A 94 7.63 8.90 2.72
C VAL A 94 8.51 8.40 3.86
N ILE A 95 8.28 8.93 5.05
CA ILE A 95 9.08 8.61 6.25
C ILE A 95 8.25 7.69 7.14
N GLN A 96 8.76 6.50 7.37
CA GLN A 96 8.19 5.56 8.32
C GLN A 96 8.80 5.79 9.70
N LEU A 97 7.95 6.03 10.70
CA LEU A 97 8.35 6.15 12.10
C LEU A 97 8.35 4.77 12.78
N LYS A 98 9.05 4.66 13.92
CA LYS A 98 9.26 3.40 14.65
C LYS A 98 8.01 2.96 15.40
#